data_AF-A0A4V2MAC8-F1
#
_entry.id   AF-A0A4V2MAC8-F1
#
_cell.length_a   1.000
_cell.length_b   1.000
_cell.length_c   1.000
_cell.angle_alpha   90.00
_cell.angle_beta   90.00
_cell.angle_gamma   90.00
#
_symmetry.space_group_name_H-M   'P 1'
#
loop_
_entity.id
_entity.type
_entity.pdbx_description
1 polymer ?
#
loop_
_entity_poly.entity_id
_entity_poly.type
_entity_poly.pdbx_seq_one_letter_code
_entity_poly.pdbx_strand_id
1 'polypeptide(L)'
;MTDLPAYLRPFVLGVLDGPDVRVDRLGEIDIYRPAGTARTGAMLFVHGGPGPAELVATPRDWPVYKGYATAVARRGLVAAVVDHSLIRGFDQLVTAADEVEAAIGVLRSDPRVDPDRVGLWFFSGAGLLAGEWLDSRPDWLRCIALTYPLLATPPGVDDLVTAAEVIGKHKDLPVLLTRAGREREELAGPVAEFVSAGGSALDIIDVPKGHHGFDMLDHTEESRAAVTKALDWAIAHLGEDPDGVTTASTSPTTTTKTRAKSAPASRKTAARTPAAAEPLMDVPTPAAPASQPAPTAPVPTLDPLPTTPAVPVDTPAARVVGREHAAYAAHDLEAFLAMYSPTARIHLADGAELKGRRFLREYYGSRFAAGRCKTEVVQKLMLGEWVVEHVLAYDTGAGVPMLALYRVSEGLITDVEFRA
;
A
#
# COMPACT_ATOMS: atom_id res chain seq x y z
N MET A 1 33.96 -1.30 -8.29
CA MET A 1 32.63 -1.78 -7.85
C MET A 1 31.72 -1.67 -9.05
N THR A 2 31.84 -2.60 -10.00
CA THR A 2 31.43 -2.30 -11.39
C THR A 2 30.56 -3.41 -12.00
N ASP A 3 30.45 -4.53 -11.30
CA ASP A 3 29.89 -5.80 -11.81
C ASP A 3 28.40 -5.98 -11.45
N LEU A 4 27.79 -4.98 -10.81
CA LEU A 4 26.35 -4.95 -10.54
C LEU A 4 25.59 -4.36 -11.75
N PRO A 5 24.46 -4.97 -12.15
CA PRO A 5 23.51 -4.38 -13.10
C PRO A 5 23.13 -2.95 -12.69
N ALA A 6 22.86 -2.10 -13.68
CA ALA A 6 22.51 -0.69 -13.49
C ALA A 6 21.48 -0.45 -12.38
N TYR A 7 20.43 -1.29 -12.36
CA TYR A 7 19.31 -1.22 -11.43
C TYR A 7 19.60 -1.77 -10.02
N LEU A 8 20.72 -2.46 -9.81
CA LEU A 8 21.20 -2.92 -8.49
C LEU A 8 22.32 -2.05 -7.91
N ARG A 9 22.62 -0.91 -8.53
CA ARG A 9 23.58 0.05 -7.98
C ARG A 9 23.00 0.74 -6.73
N PRO A 10 23.84 1.18 -5.78
CA PRO A 10 23.35 1.83 -4.57
C PRO A 10 22.53 3.09 -4.88
N PHE A 11 21.56 3.41 -4.03
CA PHE A 11 20.88 4.70 -4.09
C PHE A 11 21.86 5.84 -3.85
N VAL A 12 21.77 6.93 -4.63
CA VAL A 12 22.74 8.03 -4.60
C VAL A 12 22.97 8.58 -3.19
N LEU A 13 21.93 8.71 -2.37
CA LEU A 13 22.02 9.29 -1.03
C LEU A 13 22.63 8.35 0.04
N GLY A 14 22.90 7.07 -0.24
CA GLY A 14 23.46 6.13 0.75
C GLY A 14 22.55 5.82 1.95
N VAL A 15 21.25 6.15 1.87
CA VAL A 15 20.31 6.08 2.99
C VAL A 15 20.16 4.66 3.57
N LEU A 16 20.49 3.61 2.83
CA LEU A 16 20.42 2.23 3.32
C LEU A 16 21.45 1.92 4.43
N ASP A 17 22.53 2.69 4.57
CA ASP A 17 23.62 2.47 5.55
C ASP A 17 23.27 2.94 6.99
N GLY A 18 21.98 3.05 7.32
CA GLY A 18 21.46 3.55 8.60
C GLY A 18 20.53 2.55 9.30
N PRO A 19 19.85 2.94 10.40
CA PRO A 19 18.97 2.03 11.14
C PRO A 19 17.80 1.53 10.28
N ASP A 20 17.49 0.23 10.41
CA ASP A 20 16.44 -0.43 9.63
C ASP A 20 15.07 0.24 9.79
N VAL A 21 14.35 0.35 8.68
CA VAL A 21 12.94 0.72 8.64
C VAL A 21 12.12 -0.57 8.58
N ARG A 22 11.04 -0.65 9.38
CA ARG A 22 10.12 -1.79 9.27
C ARG A 22 9.40 -1.74 7.93
N VAL A 23 9.49 -2.82 7.16
CA VAL A 23 8.76 -3.00 5.89
C VAL A 23 7.75 -4.13 6.06
N ASP A 24 6.48 -3.86 5.74
CA ASP A 24 5.43 -4.88 5.63
C ASP A 24 5.13 -5.09 4.13
N ARG A 25 5.32 -6.32 3.60
CA ARG A 25 5.01 -6.69 2.21
C ARG A 25 3.60 -7.24 2.12
N LEU A 26 2.69 -6.54 1.44
CA LEU A 26 1.26 -6.86 1.34
C LEU A 26 0.89 -7.10 -0.14
N GLY A 27 1.13 -8.32 -0.64
CA GLY A 27 1.02 -8.59 -2.08
C GLY A 27 2.00 -7.70 -2.86
N GLU A 28 1.51 -6.90 -3.81
CA GLU A 28 2.36 -6.07 -4.68
C GLU A 28 2.74 -4.68 -4.14
N ILE A 29 2.47 -4.39 -2.86
CA ILE A 29 2.94 -3.17 -2.19
C ILE A 29 3.84 -3.48 -0.99
N ASP A 30 4.97 -2.78 -0.88
CA ASP A 30 5.86 -2.79 0.28
C ASP A 30 5.70 -1.51 1.09
N ILE A 31 5.14 -1.59 2.30
CA ILE A 31 4.87 -0.43 3.17
C ILE A 31 6.01 -0.23 4.18
N TYR A 32 6.76 0.85 3.99
CA TYR A 32 7.86 1.33 4.83
C TYR A 32 7.29 2.21 5.95
N ARG A 33 7.37 1.71 7.19
CA ARG A 33 6.73 2.35 8.35
C ARG A 33 7.68 3.28 9.11
N PRO A 34 7.24 4.48 9.51
CA PRO A 34 7.99 5.30 10.45
C PRO A 34 8.03 4.62 11.82
N ALA A 35 8.99 5.03 12.66
CA ALA A 35 9.13 4.50 14.02
C ALA A 35 7.92 4.81 14.93
N GLY A 36 7.16 5.86 14.61
CA GLY A 36 5.94 6.24 15.32
C GLY A 36 4.72 5.39 14.95
N THR A 37 3.69 5.50 15.79
CA THR A 37 2.36 4.88 15.57
C THR A 37 1.26 5.90 15.30
N ALA A 38 1.60 7.18 15.13
CA ALA A 38 0.66 8.22 14.75
C ALA A 38 0.18 8.00 13.31
N ARG A 39 -1.05 8.46 13.02
CA ARG A 39 -1.58 8.56 11.66
C ARG A 39 -0.90 9.74 10.96
N THR A 40 -0.39 9.53 9.75
CA THR A 40 0.54 10.45 9.07
C THR A 40 0.37 10.39 7.55
N GLY A 41 0.88 11.40 6.83
CA GLY A 41 0.84 11.41 5.36
C GLY A 41 1.65 10.26 4.74
N ALA A 42 1.32 9.91 3.49
CA ALA A 42 1.94 8.79 2.78
C ALA A 42 2.41 9.13 1.36
N MET A 43 3.54 8.55 0.95
CA MET A 43 4.08 8.65 -0.41
C MET A 43 4.13 7.28 -1.09
N LEU A 44 3.49 7.13 -2.25
CA LEU A 44 3.62 5.95 -3.11
C LEU A 44 4.66 6.19 -4.20
N PHE A 45 5.70 5.36 -4.22
CA PHE A 45 6.73 5.33 -5.26
C PHE A 45 6.35 4.31 -6.34
N VAL A 46 6.15 4.80 -7.58
CA VAL A 46 5.71 4.02 -8.74
C VAL A 46 6.88 3.90 -9.72
N HIS A 47 7.48 2.71 -9.80
CA HIS A 47 8.73 2.49 -10.53
C HIS A 47 8.61 2.64 -12.05
N GLY A 48 9.72 2.96 -12.70
CA GLY A 48 9.81 2.95 -14.16
C GLY A 48 9.75 1.56 -14.79
N GLY A 49 9.65 1.53 -16.13
CA GLY A 49 9.69 0.34 -16.97
C GLY A 49 9.54 0.71 -18.46
N PRO A 50 9.56 -0.26 -19.38
CA PRO A 50 9.91 -1.66 -19.16
C PRO A 50 11.37 -1.89 -18.72
N GLY A 51 11.62 -3.03 -18.10
CA GLY A 51 12.95 -3.50 -17.72
C GLY A 51 13.57 -4.44 -18.78
N PRO A 52 14.79 -4.95 -18.55
CA PRO A 52 15.31 -6.08 -19.32
C PRO A 52 14.48 -7.34 -19.03
N ALA A 53 14.33 -8.23 -20.01
CA ALA A 53 13.53 -9.46 -19.86
C ALA A 53 14.04 -10.38 -18.73
N GLU A 54 15.35 -10.41 -18.50
CA GLU A 54 16.01 -11.20 -17.44
C GLU A 54 16.31 -10.32 -16.21
N LEU A 55 15.26 -9.89 -15.50
CA LEU A 55 15.40 -9.23 -14.20
C LEU A 55 15.69 -10.25 -13.09
N VAL A 56 16.80 -10.04 -12.37
CA VAL A 56 17.16 -10.88 -11.20
C VAL A 56 16.48 -10.45 -9.89
N ALA A 57 15.82 -9.29 -9.90
CA ALA A 57 15.00 -8.75 -8.81
C ALA A 57 13.97 -7.76 -9.40
N THR A 58 12.75 -7.72 -8.86
CA THR A 58 11.72 -6.74 -9.28
C THR A 58 12.01 -5.36 -8.67
N PRO A 59 11.45 -4.26 -9.22
CA PRO A 59 11.88 -2.92 -8.85
C PRO A 59 11.68 -2.54 -7.37
N ARG A 60 10.68 -3.12 -6.69
CA ARG A 60 10.48 -2.94 -5.24
C ARG A 60 11.73 -3.29 -4.41
N ASP A 61 12.55 -4.22 -4.91
CA ASP A 61 13.75 -4.72 -4.25
C ASP A 61 15.04 -4.01 -4.71
N TRP A 62 14.96 -3.08 -5.68
CA TRP A 62 16.11 -2.30 -6.15
C TRP A 62 16.53 -1.22 -5.14
N PRO A 63 17.84 -0.98 -4.92
CA PRO A 63 18.31 -0.05 -3.87
C PRO A 63 17.75 1.38 -3.98
N VAL A 64 17.48 1.87 -5.19
CA VAL A 64 16.94 3.22 -5.44
C VAL A 64 15.57 3.43 -4.78
N TYR A 65 14.56 2.60 -5.11
CA TYR A 65 13.21 2.76 -4.57
C TYR A 65 13.15 2.44 -3.07
N LYS A 66 13.90 1.43 -2.61
CA LYS A 66 14.09 1.16 -1.18
C LYS A 66 14.70 2.37 -0.46
N GLY A 67 15.66 3.05 -1.10
CA GLY A 67 16.33 4.23 -0.59
C GLY A 67 15.40 5.44 -0.45
N TYR A 68 14.59 5.71 -1.48
CA TYR A 68 13.54 6.73 -1.45
C TYR A 68 12.52 6.47 -0.33
N ALA A 69 11.95 5.26 -0.26
CA ALA A 69 10.96 4.91 0.75
C ALA A 69 11.53 4.93 2.18
N THR A 70 12.77 4.47 2.37
CA THR A 70 13.49 4.58 3.65
C THR A 70 13.75 6.04 4.04
N ALA A 71 14.05 6.92 3.09
CA ALA A 71 14.28 8.35 3.36
C ALA A 71 13.01 9.05 3.85
N VAL A 72 11.85 8.75 3.26
CA VAL A 72 10.53 9.24 3.71
C VAL A 72 10.16 8.65 5.08
N ALA A 73 10.29 7.33 5.26
CA ALA A 73 9.92 6.66 6.51
C ALA A 73 10.75 7.11 7.73
N ARG A 74 12.06 7.37 7.55
CA ARG A 74 12.91 7.96 8.61
C ARG A 74 12.59 9.42 8.92
N ARG A 75 11.80 10.10 8.08
CA ARG A 75 11.33 11.47 8.28
C ARG A 75 9.89 11.55 8.84
N GLY A 76 9.33 10.42 9.29
CA GLY A 76 8.08 10.38 10.09
C GLY A 76 6.79 10.12 9.30
N LEU A 77 6.85 10.07 7.98
CA LEU A 77 5.73 9.72 7.11
C LEU A 77 5.68 8.20 6.84
N VAL A 78 4.57 7.71 6.27
CA VAL A 78 4.56 6.38 5.63
C VAL A 78 5.11 6.51 4.21
N ALA A 79 5.83 5.49 3.75
CA ALA A 79 6.15 5.35 2.34
C ALA A 79 5.75 3.96 1.85
N ALA A 80 5.52 3.83 0.55
CA ALA A 80 5.35 2.53 -0.06
C ALA A 80 5.95 2.46 -1.46
N VAL A 81 6.36 1.26 -1.87
CA VAL A 81 6.74 0.97 -3.26
C VAL A 81 5.77 -0.08 -3.80
N VAL A 82 5.16 0.20 -4.95
CA VAL A 82 4.33 -0.75 -5.70
C VAL A 82 5.16 -1.44 -6.78
N ASP A 83 5.02 -2.76 -6.89
CA ASP A 83 5.52 -3.59 -7.99
C ASP A 83 4.39 -3.72 -9.03
N HIS A 84 4.63 -3.39 -10.30
CA HIS A 84 3.58 -3.32 -11.32
C HIS A 84 4.03 -3.74 -12.72
N SER A 85 3.05 -4.11 -13.53
CA SER A 85 3.22 -4.89 -14.75
C SER A 85 3.95 -4.17 -15.89
N LEU A 86 4.05 -2.84 -15.85
CA LEU A 86 4.77 -2.04 -16.86
C LEU A 86 6.26 -2.41 -16.93
N ILE A 87 6.84 -3.00 -15.88
CA ILE A 87 8.21 -3.51 -15.91
C ILE A 87 8.42 -4.61 -16.96
N ARG A 88 7.36 -5.32 -17.37
CA ARG A 88 7.40 -6.44 -18.32
C ARG A 88 7.20 -6.01 -19.78
N GLY A 89 6.57 -4.86 -20.02
CA GLY A 89 6.30 -4.34 -21.37
C GLY A 89 5.28 -3.19 -21.37
N PHE A 90 5.22 -2.42 -22.45
CA PHE A 90 4.25 -1.33 -22.60
C PHE A 90 2.83 -1.82 -22.94
N ASP A 91 2.71 -3.03 -23.50
CA ASP A 91 1.45 -3.77 -23.63
C ASP A 91 0.75 -4.01 -22.28
N GLN A 92 1.49 -3.91 -21.17
CA GLN A 92 0.95 -4.00 -19.82
C GLN A 92 0.54 -2.64 -19.21
N LEU A 93 0.59 -1.53 -19.95
CA LEU A 93 0.37 -0.17 -19.43
C LEU A 93 -0.99 0.00 -18.73
N VAL A 94 -2.08 -0.50 -19.32
CA VAL A 94 -3.43 -0.45 -18.72
C VAL A 94 -3.49 -1.29 -17.43
N THR A 95 -2.92 -2.49 -17.43
CA THR A 95 -2.85 -3.35 -16.22
C THR A 95 -2.04 -2.69 -15.11
N ALA A 96 -0.97 -1.97 -15.46
CA ALA A 96 -0.16 -1.24 -14.49
C ALA A 96 -0.90 -0.05 -13.87
N ALA A 97 -1.82 0.61 -14.61
CA ALA A 97 -2.70 1.62 -14.05
C ALA A 97 -3.65 1.02 -12.99
N ASP A 98 -4.30 -0.10 -13.31
CA ASP A 98 -5.17 -0.84 -12.38
C ASP A 98 -4.42 -1.29 -11.11
N GLU A 99 -3.20 -1.80 -11.25
CA GLU A 99 -2.34 -2.23 -10.14
C GLU A 99 -1.90 -1.04 -9.26
N VAL A 100 -1.65 0.13 -9.84
CA VAL A 100 -1.34 1.36 -9.11
C VAL A 100 -2.56 1.92 -8.39
N GLU A 101 -3.77 1.94 -8.98
CA GLU A 101 -5.00 2.30 -8.26
C GLU A 101 -5.22 1.34 -7.07
N ALA A 102 -5.07 0.04 -7.29
CA ALA A 102 -5.22 -0.95 -6.23
C ALA A 102 -4.21 -0.76 -5.10
N ALA A 103 -2.93 -0.46 -5.42
CA ALA A 103 -1.90 -0.15 -4.44
C ALA A 103 -2.19 1.14 -3.65
N ILE A 104 -2.70 2.19 -4.31
CA ILE A 104 -3.20 3.41 -3.64
C ILE A 104 -4.35 3.05 -2.69
N GLY A 105 -5.27 2.18 -3.11
CA GLY A 105 -6.36 1.67 -2.28
C GLY A 105 -5.88 0.93 -1.03
N VAL A 106 -4.83 0.11 -1.14
CA VAL A 106 -4.22 -0.57 0.01
C VAL A 106 -3.53 0.44 0.92
N LEU A 107 -2.73 1.36 0.37
CA LEU A 107 -2.00 2.37 1.13
C LEU A 107 -2.94 3.27 1.94
N ARG A 108 -4.02 3.78 1.31
CA ARG A 108 -5.06 4.59 1.98
C ARG A 108 -5.86 3.82 3.03
N SER A 109 -5.81 2.48 3.03
CA SER A 109 -6.51 1.63 4.00
C SER A 109 -5.64 1.26 5.21
N ASP A 110 -4.34 1.57 5.21
CA ASP A 110 -3.47 1.29 6.35
C ASP A 110 -3.80 2.23 7.53
N PRO A 111 -3.97 1.72 8.77
CA PRO A 111 -4.41 2.54 9.91
C PRO A 111 -3.39 3.58 10.40
N ARG A 112 -2.15 3.58 9.88
CA ARG A 112 -1.16 4.65 10.11
C ARG A 112 -1.13 5.69 8.99
N VAL A 113 -1.81 5.45 7.88
CA VAL A 113 -1.90 6.42 6.78
C VAL A 113 -3.08 7.34 7.02
N ASP A 114 -2.88 8.61 6.72
CA ASP A 114 -3.99 9.51 6.50
C ASP A 114 -4.53 9.33 5.06
N PRO A 115 -5.69 8.67 4.86
CA PRO A 115 -6.31 8.54 3.55
C PRO A 115 -6.51 9.87 2.83
N ASP A 116 -6.49 11.03 3.49
CA ASP A 116 -6.69 12.34 2.86
C ASP A 116 -5.37 13.12 2.66
N ARG A 117 -4.22 12.45 2.89
CA ARG A 117 -2.86 13.00 2.73
C ARG A 117 -1.93 12.01 2.02
N VAL A 118 -2.24 11.68 0.76
CA VAL A 118 -1.37 10.82 -0.07
C VAL A 118 -0.77 11.60 -1.23
N GLY A 119 0.48 11.30 -1.55
CA GLY A 119 1.21 11.79 -2.72
C GLY A 119 1.74 10.64 -3.56
N LEU A 120 1.92 10.88 -4.85
CA LEU A 120 2.32 9.88 -5.84
C LEU A 120 3.61 10.32 -6.53
N TRP A 121 4.60 9.43 -6.63
CA TRP A 121 5.89 9.73 -7.26
C TRP A 121 6.20 8.72 -8.37
N PHE A 122 6.14 9.18 -9.61
CA PHE A 122 6.32 8.39 -10.83
C PHE A 122 7.71 8.62 -11.43
N PHE A 123 8.34 7.54 -11.90
CA PHE A 123 9.71 7.55 -12.45
C PHE A 123 9.72 6.97 -13.86
N SER A 124 10.48 7.57 -14.79
CA SER A 124 10.69 7.03 -16.15
C SER A 124 9.35 6.64 -16.82
N GLY A 125 9.21 5.41 -17.34
CA GLY A 125 8.00 4.90 -17.99
C GLY A 125 6.69 5.10 -17.23
N ALA A 126 6.71 5.10 -15.89
CA ALA A 126 5.50 5.33 -15.10
C ALA A 126 4.98 6.78 -15.16
N GLY A 127 5.69 7.71 -15.79
CA GLY A 127 5.15 9.03 -16.13
C GLY A 127 3.87 8.94 -17.00
N LEU A 128 3.72 7.89 -17.80
CA LEU A 128 2.49 7.60 -18.55
C LEU A 128 1.28 7.30 -17.65
N LEU A 129 1.51 6.79 -16.42
CA LEU A 129 0.46 6.50 -15.45
C LEU A 129 0.00 7.74 -14.67
N ALA A 130 0.68 8.89 -14.82
CA ALA A 130 0.40 10.09 -14.02
C ALA A 130 -0.80 10.91 -14.52
N GLY A 131 -1.18 10.78 -15.80
CA GLY A 131 -2.16 11.65 -16.44
C GLY A 131 -3.57 11.55 -15.86
N GLU A 132 -4.04 10.34 -15.53
CA GLU A 132 -5.36 10.16 -14.91
C GLU A 132 -5.47 10.87 -13.55
N TRP A 133 -4.41 10.86 -12.75
CA TRP A 133 -4.34 11.58 -11.46
C TRP A 133 -4.24 13.10 -11.64
N LEU A 134 -3.60 13.56 -12.71
CA LEU A 134 -3.52 14.97 -13.10
C LEU A 134 -4.84 15.53 -13.67
N ASP A 135 -5.75 14.67 -14.13
CA ASP A 135 -7.08 15.05 -14.62
C ASP A 135 -8.17 14.90 -13.53
N SER A 136 -8.20 13.76 -12.84
CA SER A 136 -9.21 13.44 -11.82
C SER A 136 -9.02 14.17 -10.49
N ARG A 137 -7.77 14.51 -10.12
CA ARG A 137 -7.37 15.33 -8.95
C ARG A 137 -8.20 15.08 -7.68
N PRO A 138 -8.31 13.82 -7.20
CA PRO A 138 -9.23 13.50 -6.12
C PRO A 138 -8.83 14.17 -4.79
N ASP A 139 -9.83 14.51 -3.96
CA ASP A 139 -9.69 15.38 -2.76
C ASP A 139 -8.69 14.92 -1.70
N TRP A 140 -8.13 13.71 -1.81
CA TRP A 140 -7.08 13.16 -0.94
C TRP A 140 -5.64 13.36 -1.44
N LEU A 141 -5.47 13.70 -2.72
CA LEU A 141 -4.18 13.79 -3.37
C LEU A 141 -3.51 15.14 -3.05
N ARG A 142 -2.30 15.11 -2.50
CA ARG A 142 -1.57 16.31 -2.02
C ARG A 142 -0.43 16.75 -2.90
N CYS A 143 0.16 15.84 -3.66
CA CYS A 143 1.18 16.17 -4.64
C CYS A 143 1.38 15.03 -5.65
N ILE A 144 1.82 15.38 -6.86
CA ILE A 144 2.45 14.46 -7.80
C ILE A 144 3.91 14.86 -7.97
N ALA A 145 4.81 13.89 -7.95
CA ALA A 145 6.21 14.06 -8.34
C ALA A 145 6.53 13.20 -9.56
N LEU A 146 7.25 13.78 -10.51
CA LEU A 146 7.68 13.19 -11.76
C LEU A 146 9.21 13.28 -11.83
N THR A 147 9.90 12.19 -12.11
CA THR A 147 11.38 12.16 -12.17
C THR A 147 11.85 11.43 -13.43
N TYR A 148 12.59 12.15 -14.27
CA TYR A 148 12.97 11.77 -15.65
C TYR A 148 11.85 11.05 -16.44
N PRO A 149 10.60 11.56 -16.43
CA PRO A 149 9.44 10.79 -16.88
C PRO A 149 9.39 10.60 -18.41
N LEU A 150 8.82 9.47 -18.84
CA LEU A 150 8.24 9.30 -20.17
C LEU A 150 6.83 9.91 -20.14
N LEU A 151 6.53 10.82 -21.06
CA LEU A 151 5.27 11.58 -21.10
C LEU A 151 4.54 11.55 -22.46
N ALA A 152 5.05 10.76 -23.41
CA ALA A 152 4.35 10.41 -24.66
C ALA A 152 4.40 8.90 -24.85
N THR A 153 3.29 8.32 -25.28
CA THR A 153 3.13 6.88 -25.49
C THR A 153 3.98 6.40 -26.68
N PRO A 154 4.70 5.27 -26.60
CA PRO A 154 5.40 4.71 -27.73
C PRO A 154 4.45 4.26 -28.86
N PRO A 155 4.83 4.39 -30.14
CA PRO A 155 3.96 3.97 -31.26
C PRO A 155 3.54 2.50 -31.18
N GLY A 156 2.24 2.24 -31.27
CA GLY A 156 1.66 0.89 -31.21
C GLY A 156 1.30 0.41 -29.80
N VAL A 157 1.30 1.30 -28.82
CA VAL A 157 0.74 1.11 -27.47
C VAL A 157 -0.50 1.98 -27.34
N ASP A 158 -1.54 1.51 -26.65
CA ASP A 158 -2.77 2.28 -26.43
C ASP A 158 -2.52 3.46 -25.47
N ASP A 159 -3.04 4.64 -25.82
CA ASP A 159 -2.91 5.86 -25.03
C ASP A 159 -3.76 5.81 -23.75
N LEU A 160 -3.12 6.13 -22.62
CA LEU A 160 -3.81 6.62 -21.42
C LEU A 160 -3.99 8.15 -21.51
N VAL A 161 -4.59 8.77 -20.49
CA VAL A 161 -4.75 10.23 -20.40
C VAL A 161 -3.38 10.93 -20.54
N THR A 162 -3.20 11.75 -21.57
CA THR A 162 -1.93 12.45 -21.81
C THR A 162 -1.68 13.52 -20.75
N ALA A 163 -0.60 13.36 -19.97
CA ALA A 163 -0.26 14.29 -18.89
C ALA A 163 -0.16 15.77 -19.33
N ALA A 164 0.32 16.03 -20.56
CA ALA A 164 0.43 17.38 -21.13
C ALA A 164 -0.91 18.03 -21.50
N GLU A 165 -1.95 17.24 -21.81
CA GLU A 165 -3.29 17.76 -22.14
C GLU A 165 -4.08 18.19 -20.89
N VAL A 166 -3.69 17.68 -19.71
CA VAL A 166 -4.47 17.81 -18.46
C VAL A 166 -3.79 18.65 -17.38
N ILE A 167 -2.46 18.73 -17.38
CA ILE A 167 -1.69 19.51 -16.38
C ILE A 167 -2.16 20.97 -16.28
N GLY A 168 -2.44 21.61 -17.42
CA GLY A 168 -2.82 23.02 -17.51
C GLY A 168 -4.28 23.34 -17.13
N LYS A 169 -5.14 22.33 -16.94
CA LYS A 169 -6.59 22.53 -16.70
C LYS A 169 -6.87 23.20 -15.33
N HIS A 170 -6.13 22.81 -14.29
CA HIS A 170 -6.30 23.31 -12.92
C HIS A 170 -4.94 23.56 -12.24
N LYS A 171 -4.89 24.40 -11.19
CA LYS A 171 -3.64 24.86 -10.52
C LYS A 171 -3.62 24.62 -9.00
N ASP A 172 -4.47 23.72 -8.55
CA ASP A 172 -4.74 23.33 -7.16
C ASP A 172 -3.82 22.21 -6.64
N LEU A 173 -3.57 21.21 -7.48
CA LEU A 173 -2.65 20.10 -7.21
C LEU A 173 -1.19 20.54 -7.43
N PRO A 174 -0.30 20.48 -6.41
CA PRO A 174 1.14 20.66 -6.56
C PRO A 174 1.76 19.55 -7.41
N VAL A 175 2.54 19.93 -8.43
CA VAL A 175 3.24 18.99 -9.31
C VAL A 175 4.72 19.35 -9.41
N LEU A 176 5.59 18.41 -9.04
CA LEU A 176 7.04 18.52 -9.15
C LEU A 176 7.55 17.76 -10.37
N LEU A 177 8.40 18.40 -11.18
CA LEU A 177 9.12 17.78 -12.27
C LEU A 177 10.63 17.86 -12.05
N THR A 178 11.29 16.71 -11.92
CA THR A 178 12.76 16.61 -11.86
C THR A 178 13.32 16.13 -13.20
N ARG A 179 14.07 17.00 -13.89
CA ARG A 179 14.56 16.79 -15.26
C ARG A 179 16.05 16.42 -15.28
N ALA A 180 16.39 15.36 -16.01
CA ALA A 180 17.77 15.05 -16.36
C ALA A 180 18.24 15.98 -17.50
N GLY A 181 19.39 16.64 -17.33
CA GLY A 181 19.95 17.55 -18.34
C GLY A 181 20.66 16.85 -19.50
N ARG A 182 20.96 15.56 -19.35
CA ARG A 182 21.51 14.66 -20.38
C ARG A 182 20.52 13.55 -20.72
N GLU A 183 19.26 13.94 -20.88
CA GLU A 183 18.18 13.03 -21.24
C GLU A 183 18.19 12.71 -22.75
N ARG A 184 17.61 11.57 -23.12
CA ARG A 184 17.37 11.16 -24.50
C ARG A 184 16.33 12.07 -25.15
N GLU A 185 16.52 12.39 -26.43
CA GLU A 185 15.65 13.29 -27.20
C GLU A 185 14.18 12.81 -27.22
N GLU A 186 13.98 11.48 -27.31
CA GLU A 186 12.68 10.79 -27.24
C GLU A 186 11.88 11.05 -25.94
N LEU A 187 12.55 11.43 -24.84
CA LEU A 187 11.91 11.82 -23.58
C LEU A 187 11.92 13.35 -23.40
N ALA A 188 13.01 14.00 -23.79
CA ALA A 188 13.20 15.44 -23.62
C ALA A 188 12.18 16.29 -24.40
N GLY A 189 11.75 15.84 -25.59
CA GLY A 189 10.70 16.49 -26.37
C GLY A 189 9.35 16.54 -25.64
N PRO A 190 8.72 15.39 -25.32
CA PRO A 190 7.49 15.34 -24.54
C PRO A 190 7.57 16.04 -23.18
N VAL A 191 8.74 16.00 -22.51
CA VAL A 191 8.98 16.75 -21.26
C VAL A 191 8.98 18.27 -21.49
N ALA A 192 9.48 18.77 -22.63
CA ALA A 192 9.39 20.19 -22.97
C ALA A 192 7.95 20.63 -23.29
N GLU A 193 7.16 19.79 -23.95
CA GLU A 193 5.73 20.03 -24.21
C GLU A 193 4.92 20.08 -22.91
N PHE A 194 5.14 19.11 -22.01
CA PHE A 194 4.54 19.09 -20.67
C PHE A 194 4.91 20.33 -19.84
N VAL A 195 6.17 20.79 -19.91
CA VAL A 195 6.61 22.04 -19.25
C VAL A 195 5.92 23.27 -19.85
N SER A 196 5.73 23.30 -21.17
CA SER A 196 5.01 24.38 -21.87
C SER A 196 3.53 24.43 -21.47
N ALA A 197 2.87 23.27 -21.37
CA ALA A 197 1.46 23.15 -20.99
C ALA A 197 1.19 23.43 -19.50
N GLY A 198 2.07 22.94 -18.61
CA GLY A 198 1.93 23.15 -17.17
C GLY A 198 2.33 24.56 -16.72
N GLY A 199 3.40 25.12 -17.28
CA GLY A 199 3.87 26.47 -17.00
C GLY A 199 4.00 26.75 -15.50
N SER A 200 3.17 27.65 -14.96
CA SER A 200 3.17 28.03 -13.54
C SER A 200 2.54 26.99 -12.59
N ALA A 201 2.10 25.83 -13.07
CA ALA A 201 1.59 24.73 -12.23
C ALA A 201 2.68 23.70 -11.88
N LEU A 202 3.90 23.88 -12.39
CA LEU A 202 5.03 22.97 -12.18
C LEU A 202 6.11 23.63 -11.31
N ASP A 203 6.45 22.98 -10.20
CA ASP A 203 7.76 23.15 -9.58
C ASP A 203 8.79 22.33 -10.39
N ILE A 204 9.97 22.91 -10.65
CA ILE A 204 11.01 22.26 -11.47
C ILE A 204 12.34 22.13 -10.71
N ILE A 205 12.96 20.95 -10.85
CA ILE A 205 14.33 20.67 -10.43
C ILE A 205 15.10 20.20 -11.66
N ASP A 206 16.09 20.99 -12.08
CA ASP A 206 17.00 20.61 -13.16
C ASP A 206 18.25 19.92 -12.59
N VAL A 207 18.71 18.88 -13.29
CA VAL A 207 19.96 18.14 -12.99
C VAL A 207 20.87 18.19 -14.23
N PRO A 208 21.54 19.33 -14.52
CA PRO A 208 22.12 19.62 -15.83
C PRO A 208 23.15 18.60 -16.37
N LYS A 209 23.81 17.84 -15.49
CA LYS A 209 24.78 16.80 -15.85
C LYS A 209 24.28 15.38 -15.62
N GLY A 210 23.10 15.22 -15.00
CA GLY A 210 22.47 13.93 -14.74
C GLY A 210 21.88 13.32 -16.01
N HIS A 211 22.02 12.00 -16.15
CA HIS A 211 21.39 11.20 -17.19
C HIS A 211 20.04 10.63 -16.68
N HIS A 212 19.37 9.85 -17.52
CA HIS A 212 18.22 9.04 -17.09
C HIS A 212 18.63 8.09 -15.94
N GLY A 213 17.96 8.13 -14.78
CA GLY A 213 18.38 7.36 -13.60
C GLY A 213 19.60 7.93 -12.85
N PHE A 214 19.82 9.24 -12.89
CA PHE A 214 20.94 9.92 -12.20
C PHE A 214 21.03 9.63 -10.68
N ASP A 215 19.93 9.21 -10.06
CA ASP A 215 19.77 8.85 -8.65
C ASP A 215 20.26 7.43 -8.29
N MET A 216 20.64 6.63 -9.28
CA MET A 216 21.31 5.33 -9.13
C MET A 216 22.55 5.14 -10.04
N LEU A 217 22.72 6.00 -11.06
CA LEU A 217 23.86 5.95 -11.98
C LEU A 217 24.92 7.03 -11.69
N ASP A 218 24.49 8.26 -11.44
CA ASP A 218 25.36 9.42 -11.31
C ASP A 218 25.56 9.77 -9.83
N HIS A 219 26.53 9.14 -9.16
CA HIS A 219 26.84 9.38 -7.73
C HIS A 219 27.52 10.75 -7.46
N THR A 220 26.93 11.84 -7.95
CA THR A 220 27.43 13.22 -7.87
C THR A 220 26.70 14.04 -6.80
N GLU A 221 27.32 15.12 -6.34
CA GLU A 221 26.67 16.08 -5.43
C GLU A 221 25.48 16.81 -6.08
N GLU A 222 25.45 16.94 -7.42
CA GLU A 222 24.32 17.51 -8.15
C GLU A 222 23.10 16.57 -8.07
N SER A 223 23.32 15.27 -8.28
CA SER A 223 22.31 14.22 -8.08
C SER A 223 21.85 14.16 -6.63
N ARG A 224 22.76 14.20 -5.65
CA ARG A 224 22.40 14.22 -4.20
C ARG A 224 21.51 15.42 -3.86
N ALA A 225 21.89 16.61 -4.32
CA ALA A 225 21.13 17.83 -4.08
C ALA A 225 19.74 17.80 -4.72
N ALA A 226 19.63 17.29 -5.95
CA ALA A 226 18.36 17.14 -6.65
C ALA A 226 17.41 16.15 -5.93
N VAL A 227 17.89 14.94 -5.61
CA VAL A 227 17.09 13.94 -4.88
C VAL A 227 16.68 14.43 -3.50
N THR A 228 17.59 15.11 -2.78
CA THR A 228 17.28 15.69 -1.46
C THR A 228 16.21 16.77 -1.58
N LYS A 229 16.36 17.73 -2.51
CA LYS A 229 15.37 18.79 -2.73
C LYS A 229 13.99 18.22 -3.14
N ALA A 230 13.96 17.17 -3.95
CA ALA A 230 12.71 16.51 -4.34
C ALA A 230 12.04 15.81 -3.14
N LEU A 231 12.81 15.10 -2.30
CA LEU A 231 12.32 14.49 -1.06
C LEU A 231 11.81 15.55 -0.07
N ASP A 232 12.53 16.66 0.09
CA ASP A 232 12.14 17.79 0.95
C ASP A 232 10.81 18.41 0.48
N TRP A 233 10.68 18.66 -0.83
CA TRP A 233 9.45 19.19 -1.45
C TRP A 233 8.26 18.24 -1.28
N ALA A 234 8.45 16.94 -1.55
CA ALA A 234 7.37 15.96 -1.50
C ALA A 234 6.86 15.74 -0.08
N ILE A 235 7.76 15.72 0.91
CA ILE A 235 7.42 15.57 2.33
C ILE A 235 6.74 16.84 2.88
N ALA A 236 7.17 18.03 2.44
CA ALA A 236 6.52 19.29 2.84
C ALA A 236 5.05 19.37 2.40
N HIS A 237 4.70 18.81 1.24
CA HIS A 237 3.31 18.75 0.76
C HIS A 237 2.45 17.67 1.44
N LEU A 238 3.07 16.70 2.13
CA LEU A 238 2.35 15.71 2.95
C LEU A 238 2.17 16.20 4.39
N GLY A 239 3.22 16.76 5.00
CA GLY A 239 3.20 17.52 6.25
C GLY A 239 2.74 16.78 7.52
N GLU A 240 2.50 17.57 8.56
CA GLU A 240 1.78 17.22 9.80
C GLU A 240 0.54 18.15 9.93
N ASP A 241 -0.38 17.89 10.87
CA ASP A 241 -1.47 18.79 11.30
C ASP A 241 -1.85 18.49 12.77
N PRO A 242 -2.57 19.38 13.47
CA PRO A 242 -2.46 20.85 13.44
C PRO A 242 -2.03 21.40 14.83
N ASP A 243 -1.59 20.52 15.74
CA ASP A 243 -1.22 20.83 17.15
C ASP A 243 0.31 20.94 17.38
N GLY A 244 1.11 20.89 16.31
CA GLY A 244 2.58 20.97 16.37
C GLY A 244 3.10 22.40 16.51
N VAL A 245 3.57 22.77 17.70
CA VAL A 245 4.15 24.11 17.97
C VAL A 245 5.35 24.39 17.06
N THR A 246 5.29 25.50 16.33
CA THR A 246 6.40 26.02 15.52
C THR A 246 7.57 26.48 16.40
N THR A 247 8.50 25.58 16.71
CA THR A 247 9.80 25.93 17.28
C THR A 247 10.66 26.62 16.22
N ALA A 248 10.44 27.92 16.05
CA ALA A 248 11.19 28.74 15.11
C ALA A 248 12.70 28.64 15.37
N SER A 249 13.43 28.09 14.40
CA SER A 249 14.89 27.93 14.48
C SER A 249 15.56 29.30 14.51
N THR A 250 15.91 29.75 15.71
CA THR A 250 16.64 31.01 15.93
C THR A 250 18.13 30.71 16.05
N SER A 251 18.88 31.10 15.01
CA SER A 251 20.34 30.98 14.98
C SER A 251 20.96 31.62 16.24
N PRO A 252 21.89 30.93 16.95
CA PRO A 252 22.42 31.42 18.21
C PRO A 252 23.41 32.57 18.01
N THR A 253 22.92 33.81 18.07
CA THR A 253 23.75 35.01 18.13
C THR A 253 24.53 35.04 19.45
N THR A 254 25.85 34.88 19.36
CA THR A 254 26.75 34.83 20.51
C THR A 254 26.82 36.16 21.28
N THR A 255 26.34 36.19 22.52
CA THR A 255 26.58 37.33 23.43
C THR A 255 26.90 36.88 24.85
N THR A 256 28.20 36.94 25.20
CA THR A 256 28.73 36.57 26.51
C THR A 256 28.31 37.56 27.59
N LYS A 257 27.67 37.09 28.67
CA LYS A 257 27.59 37.81 29.96
C LYS A 257 27.54 36.83 31.13
N THR A 258 27.96 37.30 32.31
CA THR A 258 28.59 36.47 33.34
C THR A 258 27.86 36.58 34.69
N ARG A 259 28.05 35.58 35.59
CA ARG A 259 27.85 35.64 37.06
C ARG A 259 26.39 35.41 37.52
N ALA A 260 26.07 34.63 38.56
CA ALA A 260 26.88 33.76 39.44
C ALA A 260 26.09 32.63 40.15
N LYS A 261 26.85 31.61 40.59
CA LYS A 261 26.68 30.67 41.71
C LYS A 261 25.38 30.70 42.55
N SER A 262 24.78 29.53 42.73
CA SER A 262 24.43 28.98 44.05
C SER A 262 24.23 27.46 44.03
N ALA A 263 24.67 26.75 45.08
CA ALA A 263 24.52 25.32 45.36
C ALA A 263 25.00 25.05 46.81
N PRO A 264 24.86 23.85 47.42
CA PRO A 264 24.02 22.68 47.08
C PRO A 264 23.09 22.26 48.27
N ALA A 265 22.33 21.16 48.12
CA ALA A 265 21.75 20.41 49.24
C ALA A 265 21.65 18.91 48.91
N SER A 266 21.80 18.01 49.89
CA SER A 266 21.80 16.54 49.66
C SER A 266 21.30 15.70 50.85
N ARG A 267 20.60 14.60 50.52
CA ARG A 267 20.33 13.35 51.28
C ARG A 267 19.62 12.39 50.29
N LYS A 268 20.04 11.12 50.12
CA LYS A 268 19.82 9.92 50.97
C LYS A 268 18.31 9.62 51.18
N THR A 269 17.80 8.39 51.03
CA THR A 269 18.44 7.05 51.11
C THR A 269 17.60 5.94 50.43
N ALA A 270 18.21 4.76 50.14
CA ALA A 270 17.65 3.38 49.97
C ALA A 270 16.31 3.17 49.22
N ALA A 271 16.15 2.33 48.18
CA ALA A 271 16.68 1.01 47.80
C ALA A 271 16.11 -0.22 48.55
N ARG A 272 15.33 -1.07 47.85
CA ARG A 272 15.42 -2.56 47.86
C ARG A 272 14.42 -3.26 46.91
N THR A 273 14.96 -3.92 45.90
CA THR A 273 14.55 -5.24 45.37
C THR A 273 15.71 -6.23 45.72
N PRO A 274 15.86 -7.51 45.25
CA PRO A 274 15.18 -8.22 44.15
C PRO A 274 14.79 -9.71 44.43
N ALA A 275 14.20 -10.33 43.38
CA ALA A 275 14.41 -11.69 42.84
C ALA A 275 14.31 -12.98 43.71
N ALA A 276 14.08 -14.09 42.99
CA ALA A 276 13.81 -15.45 43.50
C ALA A 276 15.00 -16.42 43.32
N ALA A 277 14.89 -17.63 43.88
CA ALA A 277 15.69 -18.81 43.56
C ALA A 277 14.97 -20.12 43.95
N GLU A 278 15.21 -21.20 43.18
CA GLU A 278 14.96 -22.62 43.52
C GLU A 278 16.32 -23.27 43.97
N PRO A 279 16.59 -24.62 44.05
CA PRO A 279 15.81 -25.83 43.67
C PRO A 279 16.03 -27.14 44.51
N LEU A 280 15.56 -28.27 43.93
CA LEU A 280 16.00 -29.70 44.06
C LEU A 280 15.47 -30.64 45.18
N MET A 281 14.60 -31.58 44.73
CA MET A 281 14.65 -33.06 44.79
C MET A 281 15.26 -33.87 45.96
N ASP A 282 14.60 -35.01 46.27
CA ASP A 282 15.23 -36.35 46.28
C ASP A 282 14.19 -37.45 45.87
N VAL A 283 14.61 -38.60 45.31
CA VAL A 283 13.74 -39.51 44.50
C VAL A 283 14.05 -41.04 44.63
N PRO A 284 13.05 -41.90 44.99
CA PRO A 284 13.20 -43.36 45.08
C PRO A 284 12.52 -44.18 43.94
N THR A 285 12.62 -45.52 43.98
CA THR A 285 12.01 -46.55 43.09
C THR A 285 12.18 -47.96 43.75
N PRO A 286 11.83 -49.16 43.18
CA PRO A 286 11.33 -49.58 41.85
C PRO A 286 9.88 -50.15 41.94
N ALA A 287 9.31 -51.14 41.22
CA ALA A 287 9.75 -52.17 40.23
C ALA A 287 8.57 -52.72 39.38
N ALA A 288 8.83 -53.70 38.50
CA ALA A 288 7.84 -54.51 37.75
C ALA A 288 8.32 -55.97 37.56
N PRO A 289 7.44 -56.95 37.18
CA PRO A 289 7.40 -57.41 35.79
C PRO A 289 5.98 -57.76 35.26
N ALA A 290 5.88 -58.33 34.03
CA ALA A 290 4.67 -58.34 33.20
C ALA A 290 4.02 -59.72 32.91
N SER A 291 2.79 -59.72 32.37
CA SER A 291 2.08 -60.85 31.72
C SER A 291 0.89 -60.38 30.84
N GLN A 292 0.37 -61.25 29.97
CA GLN A 292 -0.77 -61.03 29.02
C GLN A 292 -1.82 -62.18 29.19
N PRO A 293 -2.96 -62.22 28.45
CA PRO A 293 -4.05 -61.24 28.34
C PRO A 293 -5.49 -61.85 28.50
N ALA A 294 -6.54 -61.03 28.28
CA ALA A 294 -7.96 -61.39 28.05
C ALA A 294 -8.81 -61.85 29.26
N PRO A 295 -10.18 -61.85 29.19
CA PRO A 295 -11.08 -61.35 28.13
C PRO A 295 -11.98 -60.16 28.57
N THR A 296 -12.91 -59.75 27.69
CA THR A 296 -13.77 -58.56 27.83
C THR A 296 -14.99 -58.72 28.75
N ALA A 297 -15.40 -57.64 29.41
CA ALA A 297 -16.75 -57.42 29.94
C ALA A 297 -17.42 -56.23 29.21
N PRO A 298 -18.76 -56.22 29.01
CA PRO A 298 -19.44 -55.16 28.28
C PRO A 298 -19.55 -53.86 29.09
N VAL A 299 -19.26 -52.73 28.45
CA VAL A 299 -19.47 -51.38 29.00
C VAL A 299 -20.96 -51.01 28.84
N PRO A 300 -21.64 -50.46 29.87
CA PRO A 300 -23.01 -49.99 29.71
C PRO A 300 -23.07 -48.80 28.75
N THR A 301 -24.02 -48.82 27.82
CA THR A 301 -24.32 -47.67 26.96
C THR A 301 -24.92 -46.55 27.79
N LEU A 302 -24.19 -45.44 27.90
CA LEU A 302 -24.76 -44.17 28.34
C LEU A 302 -25.59 -43.59 27.18
N ASP A 303 -26.83 -43.21 27.46
CA ASP A 303 -27.65 -42.46 26.50
C ASP A 303 -26.97 -41.13 26.15
N PRO A 304 -26.99 -40.69 24.89
CA PRO A 304 -26.42 -39.42 24.50
C PRO A 304 -27.17 -38.27 25.18
N LEU A 305 -26.44 -37.45 25.93
CA LEU A 305 -26.94 -36.18 26.45
C LEU A 305 -27.56 -35.35 25.30
N PRO A 306 -28.70 -34.68 25.49
CA PRO A 306 -29.35 -33.93 24.43
C PRO A 306 -28.46 -32.76 23.99
N THR A 307 -27.81 -32.93 22.84
CA THR A 307 -26.98 -31.89 22.23
C THR A 307 -27.85 -30.70 21.85
N THR A 308 -27.87 -29.68 22.70
CA THR A 308 -28.43 -28.37 22.34
C THR A 308 -27.73 -27.89 21.07
N PRO A 309 -28.45 -27.59 19.97
CA PRO A 309 -27.81 -27.10 18.76
C PRO A 309 -27.09 -25.79 19.07
N ALA A 310 -25.77 -25.79 18.90
CA ALA A 310 -24.98 -24.58 19.11
C ALA A 310 -25.44 -23.52 18.11
N VAL A 311 -25.98 -22.40 18.61
CA VAL A 311 -26.26 -21.23 17.78
C VAL A 311 -24.93 -20.81 17.14
N PRO A 312 -24.82 -20.78 15.79
CA PRO A 312 -23.55 -20.47 15.14
C PRO A 312 -23.06 -19.08 15.59
N VAL A 313 -21.91 -19.03 16.24
CA VAL A 313 -21.26 -17.76 16.59
C VAL A 313 -20.74 -17.18 15.29
N ASP A 314 -21.45 -16.16 14.81
CA ASP A 314 -21.19 -15.43 13.59
C ASP A 314 -19.70 -15.03 13.46
N THR A 315 -19.07 -15.36 12.34
CA THR A 315 -17.62 -15.16 12.18
C THR A 315 -17.28 -13.72 11.82
N PRO A 316 -16.03 -13.25 12.05
CA PRO A 316 -15.61 -11.94 11.53
C PRO A 316 -15.83 -11.80 10.02
N ALA A 317 -15.59 -12.88 9.26
CA ALA A 317 -15.85 -12.95 7.82
C ALA A 317 -17.34 -12.78 7.49
N ALA A 318 -18.22 -13.51 8.17
CA ALA A 318 -19.66 -13.43 7.97
C ALA A 318 -20.25 -12.04 8.31
N ARG A 319 -19.64 -11.28 9.24
CA ARG A 319 -19.97 -9.87 9.45
C ARG A 319 -19.54 -8.93 8.33
N VAL A 320 -18.49 -9.25 7.58
CA VAL A 320 -18.08 -8.45 6.41
C VAL A 320 -19.05 -8.71 5.26
N VAL A 321 -19.29 -9.98 4.92
CA VAL A 321 -20.28 -10.39 3.91
C VAL A 321 -21.69 -9.88 4.28
N GLY A 322 -22.08 -9.95 5.55
CA GLY A 322 -23.35 -9.38 6.03
C GLY A 322 -23.49 -7.86 5.86
N ARG A 323 -22.39 -7.10 5.79
CA ARG A 323 -22.40 -5.67 5.45
C ARG A 323 -22.38 -5.42 3.95
N GLU A 324 -21.72 -6.27 3.18
CA GLU A 324 -21.74 -6.24 1.71
C GLU A 324 -23.17 -6.46 1.18
N HIS A 325 -23.88 -7.50 1.63
CA HIS A 325 -25.31 -7.67 1.34
C HIS A 325 -26.17 -6.48 1.80
N ALA A 326 -25.89 -5.89 2.96
CA ALA A 326 -26.65 -4.74 3.45
C ALA A 326 -26.46 -3.50 2.55
N ALA A 327 -25.24 -3.24 2.08
CA ALA A 327 -24.94 -2.17 1.12
C ALA A 327 -25.53 -2.46 -0.27
N TYR A 328 -25.48 -3.72 -0.73
CA TYR A 328 -26.09 -4.18 -1.97
C TYR A 328 -27.61 -3.90 -1.95
N ALA A 329 -28.32 -4.38 -0.92
CA ALA A 329 -29.76 -4.17 -0.76
C ALA A 329 -30.15 -2.69 -0.52
N ALA A 330 -29.25 -1.89 0.06
CA ALA A 330 -29.43 -0.44 0.20
C ALA A 330 -29.17 0.33 -1.10
N HIS A 331 -28.62 -0.31 -2.13
CA HIS A 331 -28.15 0.32 -3.37
C HIS A 331 -27.02 1.36 -3.16
N ASP A 332 -26.19 1.17 -2.12
CA ASP A 332 -25.00 1.98 -1.86
C ASP A 332 -23.76 1.31 -2.47
N LEU A 333 -23.38 1.79 -3.66
CA LEU A 333 -22.27 1.23 -4.43
C LEU A 333 -20.92 1.42 -3.73
N GLU A 334 -20.70 2.55 -3.06
CA GLU A 334 -19.41 2.84 -2.43
C GLU A 334 -19.27 2.12 -1.08
N ALA A 335 -20.35 1.99 -0.30
CA ALA A 335 -20.35 1.12 0.88
C ALA A 335 -20.19 -0.37 0.52
N PHE A 336 -20.72 -0.81 -0.63
CA PHE A 336 -20.52 -2.16 -1.17
C PHE A 336 -19.04 -2.36 -1.55
N LEU A 337 -18.48 -1.49 -2.39
CA LEU A 337 -17.07 -1.57 -2.81
C LEU A 337 -16.09 -1.47 -1.63
N ALA A 338 -16.43 -0.71 -0.59
CA ALA A 338 -15.63 -0.60 0.62
C ALA A 338 -15.45 -1.93 1.38
N MET A 339 -16.34 -2.92 1.21
CA MET A 339 -16.20 -4.24 1.84
C MET A 339 -15.23 -5.17 1.11
N TYR A 340 -14.83 -4.87 -0.13
CA TYR A 340 -13.88 -5.65 -0.93
C TYR A 340 -12.45 -5.15 -0.76
N SER A 341 -11.47 -6.03 -0.91
CA SER A 341 -10.06 -5.65 -1.09
C SER A 341 -9.91 -4.77 -2.36
N PRO A 342 -9.01 -3.76 -2.35
CA PRO A 342 -8.59 -3.08 -3.58
C PRO A 342 -8.15 -4.03 -4.71
N THR A 343 -7.60 -5.20 -4.36
CA THR A 343 -7.15 -6.26 -5.26
C THR A 343 -8.11 -7.46 -5.37
N ALA A 344 -9.36 -7.34 -4.90
CA ALA A 344 -10.29 -8.47 -4.79
C ALA A 344 -10.57 -9.18 -6.12
N ARG A 345 -10.62 -10.52 -6.11
CA ARG A 345 -10.87 -11.33 -7.32
C ARG A 345 -12.27 -11.92 -7.28
N ILE A 346 -13.10 -11.64 -8.28
CA ILE A 346 -14.44 -12.22 -8.41
C ILE A 346 -14.50 -13.08 -9.66
N HIS A 347 -14.67 -14.39 -9.47
CA HIS A 347 -15.00 -15.32 -10.54
C HIS A 347 -16.52 -15.41 -10.68
N LEU A 348 -17.04 -14.96 -11.82
CA LEU A 348 -18.46 -14.96 -12.14
C LEU A 348 -18.90 -16.34 -12.69
N ALA A 349 -20.18 -16.66 -12.57
CA ALA A 349 -20.72 -17.97 -12.96
C ALA A 349 -20.69 -18.23 -14.49
N ASP A 350 -20.47 -17.21 -15.31
CA ASP A 350 -20.21 -17.30 -16.76
C ASP A 350 -18.74 -17.57 -17.10
N GLY A 351 -17.85 -17.60 -16.09
CA GLY A 351 -16.41 -17.81 -16.24
C GLY A 351 -15.59 -16.53 -16.41
N ALA A 352 -16.20 -15.34 -16.41
CA ALA A 352 -15.47 -14.08 -16.39
C ALA A 352 -14.83 -13.81 -15.01
N GLU A 353 -13.74 -13.04 -14.99
CA GLU A 353 -13.04 -12.67 -13.75
C GLU A 353 -12.87 -11.15 -13.63
N LEU A 354 -13.45 -10.56 -12.58
CA LEU A 354 -13.23 -9.16 -12.20
C LEU A 354 -12.05 -9.06 -11.21
N LYS A 355 -11.20 -8.05 -11.36
CA LYS A 355 -10.03 -7.83 -10.50
C LYS A 355 -10.01 -6.41 -9.94
N GLY A 356 -10.23 -6.26 -8.64
CA GLY A 356 -10.13 -5.00 -7.92
C GLY A 356 -11.33 -4.07 -8.08
N ARG A 357 -11.39 -3.05 -7.20
CA ARG A 357 -12.58 -2.22 -7.00
C ARG A 357 -13.05 -1.46 -8.26
N ARG A 358 -12.16 -1.13 -9.22
CA ARG A 358 -12.53 -0.46 -10.48
C ARG A 358 -13.45 -1.31 -11.35
N PHE A 359 -13.05 -2.55 -11.65
CA PHE A 359 -13.86 -3.49 -12.44
C PHE A 359 -15.16 -3.88 -11.72
N LEU A 360 -15.15 -3.97 -10.39
CA LEU A 360 -16.38 -4.12 -9.61
C LEU A 360 -17.30 -2.90 -9.80
N ARG A 361 -16.79 -1.66 -9.70
CA ARG A 361 -17.58 -0.44 -9.91
C ARG A 361 -18.17 -0.37 -11.32
N GLU A 362 -17.39 -0.75 -12.33
CA GLU A 362 -17.81 -0.81 -13.73
C GLU A 362 -18.92 -1.85 -13.96
N TYR A 363 -18.73 -3.09 -13.49
CA TYR A 363 -19.68 -4.19 -13.65
C TYR A 363 -20.98 -3.98 -12.86
N TYR A 364 -20.89 -3.52 -11.61
CA TYR A 364 -22.05 -3.35 -10.73
C TYR A 364 -22.74 -1.97 -10.87
N GLY A 365 -22.03 -0.93 -11.32
CA GLY A 365 -22.54 0.45 -11.30
C GLY A 365 -23.88 0.64 -12.02
N SER A 366 -24.04 0.04 -13.22
CA SER A 366 -25.30 0.07 -13.97
C SER A 366 -26.47 -0.68 -13.30
N ARG A 367 -26.17 -1.64 -12.42
CA ARG A 367 -27.15 -2.43 -11.65
C ARG A 367 -27.60 -1.68 -10.40
N PHE A 368 -26.64 -1.04 -9.69
CA PHE A 368 -26.89 -0.16 -8.56
C PHE A 368 -27.72 1.06 -8.97
N ALA A 369 -27.29 1.79 -10.02
CA ALA A 369 -28.00 2.95 -10.55
C ALA A 369 -29.42 2.62 -11.07
N ALA A 370 -29.68 1.35 -11.44
CA ALA A 370 -31.00 0.88 -11.86
C ALA A 370 -31.91 0.43 -10.70
N GLY A 371 -31.46 0.45 -9.44
CA GLY A 371 -32.28 0.02 -8.31
C GLY A 371 -32.62 -1.49 -8.32
N ARG A 372 -31.71 -2.34 -8.84
CA ARG A 372 -31.95 -3.79 -9.06
C ARG A 372 -31.14 -4.72 -8.15
N CYS A 373 -30.48 -4.20 -7.13
CA CYS A 373 -29.60 -5.00 -6.27
C CYS A 373 -30.41 -5.77 -5.21
N LYS A 374 -30.88 -6.97 -5.57
CA LYS A 374 -31.56 -7.90 -4.65
C LYS A 374 -30.97 -9.31 -4.71
N THR A 375 -30.50 -9.78 -3.56
CA THR A 375 -30.15 -11.16 -3.23
C THR A 375 -31.00 -11.66 -2.06
N GLU A 376 -31.23 -12.97 -2.00
CA GLU A 376 -31.91 -13.64 -0.88
C GLU A 376 -31.08 -14.86 -0.45
N VAL A 377 -30.55 -14.86 0.78
CA VAL A 377 -29.68 -15.93 1.28
C VAL A 377 -30.53 -17.09 1.81
N VAL A 378 -30.55 -18.19 1.07
CA VAL A 378 -31.32 -19.42 1.38
C VAL A 378 -30.62 -20.26 2.44
N GLN A 379 -29.29 -20.36 2.37
CA GLN A 379 -28.47 -21.10 3.34
C GLN A 379 -27.09 -20.46 3.46
N LYS A 380 -26.51 -20.47 4.67
CA LYS A 380 -25.16 -19.96 4.96
C LYS A 380 -24.34 -21.00 5.73
N LEU A 381 -23.09 -21.21 5.32
CA LEU A 381 -22.05 -21.95 6.03
C LEU A 381 -20.87 -21.01 6.29
N MET A 382 -20.17 -21.19 7.41
CA MET A 382 -19.11 -20.29 7.87
C MET A 382 -17.96 -21.09 8.47
N LEU A 383 -16.71 -20.81 8.07
CA LEU A 383 -15.52 -21.48 8.60
C LEU A 383 -14.30 -20.55 8.57
N GLY A 384 -14.03 -19.89 9.69
CA GLY A 384 -12.89 -18.97 9.83
C GLY A 384 -13.01 -17.75 8.91
N GLU A 385 -12.09 -17.65 7.94
CA GLU A 385 -12.06 -16.62 6.88
C GLU A 385 -13.10 -16.85 5.78
N TRP A 386 -13.70 -18.05 5.69
CA TRP A 386 -14.59 -18.46 4.60
C TRP A 386 -16.07 -18.34 4.98
N VAL A 387 -16.88 -17.89 4.02
CA VAL A 387 -18.34 -17.89 4.07
C VAL A 387 -18.85 -18.49 2.76
N VAL A 388 -19.77 -19.45 2.82
CA VAL A 388 -20.38 -20.06 1.63
C VAL A 388 -21.89 -19.93 1.73
N GLU A 389 -22.50 -19.34 0.71
CA GLU A 389 -23.93 -19.03 0.70
C GLU A 389 -24.61 -19.65 -0.52
N HIS A 390 -25.78 -20.25 -0.31
CA HIS A 390 -26.74 -20.50 -1.37
C HIS A 390 -27.68 -19.31 -1.42
N VAL A 391 -27.72 -18.61 -2.55
CA VAL A 391 -28.48 -17.38 -2.74
C VAL A 391 -29.42 -17.48 -3.95
N LEU A 392 -30.51 -16.70 -3.91
CA LEU A 392 -31.30 -16.35 -5.10
C LEU A 392 -30.96 -14.92 -5.50
N ALA A 393 -30.39 -14.71 -6.69
CA ALA A 393 -30.11 -13.39 -7.24
C ALA A 393 -31.25 -12.95 -8.18
N TYR A 394 -31.75 -11.72 -8.04
CA TYR A 394 -32.96 -11.24 -8.74
C TYR A 394 -32.69 -10.22 -9.84
N ASP A 395 -31.45 -10.16 -10.35
CA ASP A 395 -30.98 -9.14 -11.31
C ASP A 395 -31.83 -9.01 -12.59
N THR A 396 -32.43 -10.12 -13.03
CA THR A 396 -33.29 -10.25 -14.21
C THR A 396 -34.78 -10.29 -13.86
N GLY A 397 -35.15 -10.04 -12.60
CA GLY A 397 -36.51 -10.14 -12.05
C GLY A 397 -36.91 -11.55 -11.62
N ALA A 398 -36.38 -12.59 -12.27
CA ALA A 398 -36.46 -13.96 -11.80
C ALA A 398 -35.34 -14.25 -10.78
N GLY A 399 -35.64 -15.03 -9.74
CA GLY A 399 -34.63 -15.48 -8.77
C GLY A 399 -33.81 -16.63 -9.34
N VAL A 400 -32.55 -16.36 -9.68
CA VAL A 400 -31.59 -17.37 -10.17
C VAL A 400 -30.83 -17.96 -8.97
N PRO A 401 -30.86 -19.29 -8.75
CA PRO A 401 -30.09 -19.94 -7.70
C PRO A 401 -28.60 -19.92 -8.02
N MET A 402 -27.78 -19.68 -7.01
CA MET A 402 -26.33 -19.59 -7.13
C MET A 402 -25.66 -19.94 -5.79
N LEU A 403 -24.49 -20.57 -5.83
CA LEU A 403 -23.56 -20.64 -4.72
C LEU A 403 -22.57 -19.47 -4.83
N ALA A 404 -22.41 -18.73 -3.74
CA ALA A 404 -21.42 -17.67 -3.58
C ALA A 404 -20.43 -18.07 -2.49
N LEU A 405 -19.17 -18.29 -2.86
CA LEU A 405 -18.08 -18.64 -1.95
C LEU A 405 -17.23 -17.39 -1.73
N TYR A 406 -17.24 -16.83 -0.52
CA TYR A 406 -16.49 -15.64 -0.14
C TYR A 406 -15.29 -16.01 0.73
N ARG A 407 -14.15 -15.34 0.50
CA ARG A 407 -13.00 -15.32 1.41
C ARG A 407 -12.79 -13.90 1.95
N VAL A 408 -12.55 -13.79 3.25
CA VAL A 408 -12.36 -12.51 3.94
C VAL A 408 -11.06 -12.49 4.73
N SER A 409 -10.10 -11.67 4.31
CA SER A 409 -8.84 -11.41 5.03
C SER A 409 -8.80 -9.98 5.55
N GLU A 410 -8.23 -9.77 6.74
CA GLU A 410 -8.03 -8.46 7.39
C GLU A 410 -9.29 -7.55 7.50
N GLY A 411 -10.49 -8.13 7.35
CA GLY A 411 -11.77 -7.41 7.39
C GLY A 411 -12.35 -7.02 6.03
N LEU A 412 -11.73 -7.44 4.92
CA LEU A 412 -12.16 -7.19 3.54
C LEU A 412 -12.32 -8.50 2.75
N ILE A 413 -13.29 -8.55 1.83
CA ILE A 413 -13.48 -9.67 0.91
C ILE A 413 -12.34 -9.69 -0.11
N THR A 414 -11.51 -10.73 -0.10
CA THR A 414 -10.37 -10.87 -1.03
C THR A 414 -10.74 -11.66 -2.27
N ASP A 415 -11.60 -12.67 -2.13
CA ASP A 415 -11.97 -13.58 -3.20
C ASP A 415 -13.48 -13.86 -3.14
N VAL A 416 -14.14 -13.88 -4.30
CA VAL A 416 -15.49 -14.44 -4.47
C VAL A 416 -15.51 -15.39 -5.65
N GLU A 417 -16.17 -16.53 -5.49
CA GLU A 417 -16.44 -17.48 -6.57
C GLU A 417 -17.94 -17.77 -6.64
N PHE A 418 -18.54 -17.48 -7.78
CA PHE A 418 -19.95 -17.74 -8.07
C PHE A 418 -20.12 -19.00 -8.94
N ARG A 419 -21.04 -19.89 -8.54
CA ARG A 419 -21.40 -21.11 -9.29
C ARG A 419 -22.92 -21.21 -9.41
N ALA A 420 -23.42 -21.48 -10.62
CA ALA A 420 -24.84 -21.71 -10.92
C ALA A 420 -25.09 -23.18 -11.28
#